data_AF-A0A7Y8IVB7-F1
#
_entry.id   AF-A0A7Y8IVB7-F1
#
_cell.length_a   1.000
_cell.length_b   1.000
_cell.length_c   1.000
_cell.angle_alpha   90.00
_cell.angle_beta   90.00
_cell.angle_gamma   90.00
#
_symmetry.space_group_name_H-M   'P 1'
#
loop_
_entity.id
_entity.type
_entity.pdbx_description
1 polymer ?
#
loop_
_entity_poly.entity_id
_entity_poly.type
_entity_poly.pdbx_seq_one_letter_code
_entity_poly.pdbx_strand_id
1 'polypeptide(L)'
;HFPWIPKLRERIKNLWVLEQRLREGDLPSREADRILPQCEVVGITGTSFINHTIEGLLGLCKNAYVVLIGPTSPLAPILFDHGIDAICGSKIIDPDRLIRSISEGATFKEVTGVRLLTLSKTVG
;
A
#
# COMPACT_ATOMS: atom_id res chain seq x y z
N HIS A 1 -6.44 -5.87 1.81
CA HIS A 1 -6.60 -5.65 3.26
C HIS A 1 -5.31 -6.02 3.99
N PHE A 2 -4.77 -5.13 4.82
CA PHE A 2 -3.50 -5.38 5.51
C PHE A 2 -3.71 -6.08 6.87
N PRO A 3 -2.87 -7.06 7.25
CA PRO A 3 -3.07 -7.83 8.49
C PRO A 3 -2.68 -7.09 9.77
N TRP A 4 -1.90 -6.01 9.65
CA TRP A 4 -1.37 -5.26 10.78
C TRP A 4 -2.30 -4.13 11.25
N ILE A 5 -3.45 -3.95 10.59
CA ILE A 5 -4.47 -2.95 10.93
C ILE A 5 -4.92 -3.02 12.40
N PRO A 6 -5.18 -4.21 13.00
CA PRO A 6 -5.58 -4.27 14.42
C PRO A 6 -4.55 -3.63 15.36
N LYS A 7 -3.26 -3.88 15.14
CA LYS A 7 -2.17 -3.27 15.94
C LYS A 7 -2.09 -1.76 15.74
N LEU A 8 -2.51 -1.26 14.58
CA LEU A 8 -2.51 0.17 14.29
C LEU A 8 -3.67 0.89 15.00
N ARG A 9 -4.84 0.24 15.12
CA ARG A 9 -6.01 0.79 15.85
C ARG A 9 -5.69 1.12 17.31
N GLU A 10 -4.77 0.39 17.94
CA GLU A 10 -4.35 0.64 19.32
C GLU A 10 -3.50 1.91 19.49
N ARG A 11 -2.94 2.45 18.40
CA ARG A 11 -1.97 3.55 18.43
C ARG A 11 -2.45 4.82 17.73
N ILE A 12 -3.58 4.75 17.04
CA ILE A 12 -4.12 5.87 16.25
C ILE A 12 -5.53 6.20 16.72
N LYS A 13 -5.80 7.50 16.91
CA LYS A 13 -7.11 8.01 17.33
C LYS A 13 -8.21 7.73 16.30
N ASN A 14 -7.94 8.00 15.02
CA ASN A 14 -8.88 7.80 13.92
C ASN A 14 -8.23 6.92 12.83
N LEU A 15 -8.85 5.77 12.52
CA LEU A 15 -8.39 4.88 11.46
C LEU A 15 -9.58 4.45 10.58
N TRP A 16 -9.46 4.67 9.28
CA TRP A 16 -10.39 4.18 8.28
C TRP A 16 -9.70 3.17 7.38
N VAL A 17 -10.38 2.07 7.08
CA VAL A 17 -9.94 1.07 6.10
C VAL A 17 -10.96 1.08 4.97
N LEU A 18 -10.53 1.47 3.77
CA LEU A 18 -11.38 1.51 2.59
C LEU A 18 -11.05 0.31 1.71
N GLU A 19 -12.05 -0.53 1.45
CA GLU A 19 -11.85 -1.77 0.70
C GLU A 19 -12.94 -2.01 -0.35
N GLN A 20 -12.59 -2.78 -1.37
CA GLN A 20 -13.56 -3.28 -2.36
C GLN A 20 -14.28 -4.52 -1.83
N ARG A 21 -13.56 -5.38 -1.10
CA ARG A 21 -14.11 -6.55 -0.42
C ARG A 21 -14.14 -6.29 1.07
N LEU A 22 -15.31 -5.88 1.55
CA LEU A 22 -15.50 -5.41 2.91
C LEU A 22 -15.28 -6.51 3.94
N ARG A 23 -14.66 -6.13 5.06
CA ARG A 23 -14.67 -6.84 6.33
C ARG A 23 -15.36 -5.98 7.39
N GLU A 24 -15.56 -6.56 8.56
CA GLU A 24 -16.15 -5.85 9.69
C GLU A 24 -15.35 -4.59 10.05
N GLY A 25 -16.03 -3.44 10.03
CA GLY A 25 -15.45 -2.13 10.29
C GLY A 25 -14.75 -1.46 9.09
N ASP A 26 -14.75 -2.09 7.92
CA ASP A 26 -14.29 -1.47 6.67
C ASP A 26 -15.35 -0.53 6.08
N LEU A 27 -14.90 0.51 5.39
CA LEU A 27 -15.72 1.36 4.54
C LEU A 27 -15.57 0.94 3.08
N PRO A 28 -16.61 1.14 2.24
CA PRO A 28 -16.49 0.88 0.82
C PRO A 28 -15.55 1.88 0.16
N SER A 29 -14.75 1.40 -0.79
CA SER A 29 -13.79 2.21 -1.55
C SER A 29 -14.36 3.49 -2.17
N ARG A 30 -15.66 3.52 -2.49
CA ARG A 30 -16.37 4.71 -3.02
C ARG A 30 -16.42 5.90 -2.05
N GLU A 31 -16.13 5.70 -0.77
CA GLU A 31 -16.09 6.77 0.25
C GLU A 31 -14.74 7.52 0.26
N ALA A 32 -13.82 7.20 -0.65
CA ALA A 32 -12.48 7.79 -0.68
C ALA A 32 -12.51 9.31 -0.84
N ASP A 33 -13.43 9.84 -1.63
CA ASP A 33 -13.62 11.28 -1.85
C ASP A 33 -13.99 12.04 -0.57
N ARG A 34 -14.76 11.40 0.31
CA ARG A 34 -15.15 11.94 1.61
C ARG A 34 -14.05 11.77 2.65
N ILE A 35 -13.33 10.63 2.63
CA ILE A 35 -12.41 10.25 3.70
C ILE A 35 -10.97 10.73 3.46
N LEU A 36 -10.42 10.61 2.25
CA LEU A 36 -9.00 10.90 2.02
C LEU A 36 -8.62 12.38 2.23
N PRO A 37 -9.45 13.39 1.89
CA PRO A 37 -9.08 14.79 2.08
C PRO A 37 -8.87 15.24 3.53
N GLN A 38 -9.36 14.46 4.50
CA GLN A 38 -9.22 14.74 5.94
C GLN A 38 -8.11 13.92 6.61
N CYS A 39 -7.38 13.08 5.86
CA CYS A 39 -6.31 12.25 6.40
C CYS A 39 -4.96 12.98 6.41
N GLU A 40 -4.21 12.81 7.51
CA GLU A 40 -2.82 13.28 7.62
C GLU A 40 -1.82 12.26 7.05
N VAL A 41 -2.19 10.98 7.04
CA VAL A 41 -1.39 9.87 6.49
C VAL A 41 -2.32 8.93 5.73
N VAL A 42 -1.93 8.55 4.50
CA VAL A 42 -2.71 7.64 3.65
C VAL A 42 -1.84 6.49 3.17
N GLY A 43 -2.27 5.25 3.46
CA GLY A 43 -1.70 4.04 2.89
C GLY A 43 -2.50 3.59 1.66
N ILE A 44 -1.88 3.56 0.49
CA ILE A 44 -2.49 3.10 -0.76
C ILE A 44 -1.89 1.75 -1.14
N THR A 45 -2.72 0.75 -1.47
CA THR A 45 -2.23 -0.54 -1.97
C THR A 45 -1.55 -0.40 -3.34
N GLY A 46 -0.45 -1.11 -3.58
CA GLY A 46 0.19 -1.20 -4.89
C GLY A 46 -0.74 -1.74 -5.99
N THR A 47 -1.74 -2.54 -5.61
CA THR A 47 -2.76 -3.04 -6.56
C THR A 47 -3.64 -1.94 -7.17
N SER A 48 -3.58 -0.71 -6.64
CA SER A 48 -4.25 0.47 -7.23
C SER A 48 -3.74 0.81 -8.63
N PHE A 49 -2.51 0.41 -8.98
CA PHE A 49 -1.99 0.49 -10.35
C PHE A 49 -2.71 -0.48 -11.29
N ILE A 50 -2.98 -1.71 -10.81
CA ILE A 50 -3.63 -2.76 -11.61
C ILE A 50 -5.09 -2.42 -11.90
N ASN A 51 -5.79 -1.86 -10.91
CA ASN A 51 -7.21 -1.53 -11.06
C ASN A 51 -7.46 -0.07 -11.48
N HIS A 52 -6.40 0.65 -11.90
CA HIS A 52 -6.47 2.02 -12.42
C HIS A 52 -7.07 3.06 -11.48
N THR A 53 -6.95 2.87 -10.16
CA THR A 53 -7.47 3.83 -9.16
C THR A 53 -6.41 4.76 -8.59
N ILE A 54 -5.13 4.50 -8.82
CA ILE A 54 -4.02 5.23 -8.18
C ILE A 54 -4.10 6.75 -8.41
N GLU A 55 -4.31 7.20 -9.65
CA GLU A 55 -4.34 8.63 -9.99
C GLU A 55 -5.47 9.38 -9.26
N GLY A 56 -6.67 8.79 -9.25
CA GLY A 56 -7.82 9.36 -8.55
C GLY A 56 -7.60 9.43 -7.05
N LEU A 57 -7.04 8.37 -6.44
CA LEU A 57 -6.73 8.35 -5.01
C LEU A 57 -5.68 9.39 -4.64
N LEU A 58 -4.60 9.51 -5.42
CA LEU A 58 -3.57 10.52 -5.21
C LEU A 58 -4.13 11.95 -5.31
N GLY A 59 -5.02 12.21 -6.27
CA GLY A 59 -5.70 13.51 -6.42
C GLY A 59 -6.54 13.93 -5.20
N LEU A 60 -6.95 12.98 -4.36
CA LEU A 60 -7.67 13.23 -3.11
C LEU A 60 -6.74 13.48 -1.92
N CYS A 61 -5.48 13.06 -2.00
CA CYS A 61 -4.49 13.10 -0.91
C CYS A 61 -3.73 14.43 -0.83
N LYS A 62 -4.44 15.57 -0.77
CA LYS A 62 -3.81 16.89 -0.94
C LYS A 62 -2.85 17.32 0.19
N ASN A 63 -3.12 16.88 1.43
CA ASN A 63 -2.38 17.28 2.63
C ASN A 63 -1.90 16.06 3.45
N ALA A 64 -1.76 14.91 2.80
CA ALA A 64 -1.43 13.66 3.47
C ALA A 64 0.00 13.23 3.14
N TYR A 65 0.67 12.59 4.10
CA TYR A 65 1.84 11.77 3.81
C TYR A 65 1.38 10.45 3.17
N VAL A 66 1.74 10.23 1.91
CA VAL A 66 1.24 9.09 1.12
C VAL A 66 2.26 7.96 1.07
N VAL A 67 1.83 6.78 1.53
CA VAL A 67 2.62 5.54 1.48
C VAL A 67 1.99 4.56 0.50
N LEU A 68 2.73 4.22 -0.56
CA LEU A 68 2.35 3.14 -1.48
C LEU A 68 2.83 1.79 -0.94
N ILE A 69 1.94 0.82 -0.76
CA ILE A 69 2.19 -0.40 0.04
C ILE A 69 1.86 -1.67 -0.74
N GLY A 70 2.83 -2.56 -0.88
CA GLY A 70 2.62 -3.94 -1.30
C GLY A 70 3.59 -4.39 -2.40
N PRO A 71 3.62 -5.70 -2.70
CA PRO A 71 4.53 -6.25 -3.71
C PRO A 71 4.33 -5.69 -5.12
N THR A 72 3.10 -5.25 -5.43
CA THR A 72 2.76 -4.63 -6.72
C THR A 72 3.29 -3.21 -6.87
N SER A 73 3.75 -2.58 -5.78
CA SER A 73 4.29 -1.22 -5.82
C SER A 73 5.57 -1.16 -6.67
N PRO A 74 5.62 -0.39 -7.77
CA PRO A 74 6.84 -0.20 -8.51
C PRO A 74 7.88 0.52 -7.64
N LEU A 75 9.06 -0.06 -7.47
CA LEU A 75 10.18 0.57 -6.75
C LEU A 75 10.87 1.62 -7.65
N ALA A 76 10.10 2.62 -8.08
CA ALA A 76 10.51 3.63 -9.04
C ALA A 76 10.50 5.03 -8.40
N PRO A 77 11.67 5.68 -8.21
CA PRO A 77 11.77 6.99 -7.57
C PRO A 77 10.94 8.10 -8.25
N ILE A 78 10.66 7.98 -9.55
CA ILE A 78 9.81 8.94 -10.29
C ILE A 78 8.43 9.11 -9.66
N LEU A 79 7.93 8.10 -8.94
CA LEU A 79 6.63 8.17 -8.27
C LEU A 79 6.60 9.25 -7.17
N PHE A 80 7.76 9.69 -6.65
CA PHE A 80 7.83 10.78 -5.68
C PHE A 80 7.46 12.16 -6.26
N ASP A 81 7.50 12.29 -7.59
CA ASP A 81 7.06 13.50 -8.31
C ASP A 81 5.54 13.52 -8.50
N HIS A 82 4.86 12.41 -8.17
CA HIS A 82 3.41 12.22 -8.34
C HIS A 82 2.66 12.17 -6.99
N GLY A 83 3.21 12.77 -5.94
CA GLY A 83 2.53 12.88 -4.65
C GLY A 83 2.58 11.62 -3.77
N ILE A 84 3.53 10.72 -4.04
CA ILE A 84 3.87 9.62 -3.12
C ILE A 84 5.10 10.05 -2.30
N ASP A 85 5.11 9.76 -0.99
CA ASP A 85 6.23 10.11 -0.11
C ASP A 85 7.09 8.89 0.28
N ALA A 86 6.47 7.70 0.33
CA ALA A 86 7.16 6.45 0.57
C ALA A 86 6.59 5.30 -0.27
N ILE A 87 7.47 4.42 -0.73
CA ILE A 87 7.14 3.24 -1.52
C ILE A 87 7.63 2.00 -0.79
N CYS A 88 6.69 1.20 -0.30
CA CYS A 88 6.92 -0.09 0.31
C CYS A 88 6.64 -1.19 -0.73
N GLY A 89 7.69 -1.89 -1.15
CA GLY A 89 7.63 -2.96 -2.13
C GLY A 89 8.55 -4.13 -1.78
N SER A 90 8.87 -4.95 -2.78
CA SER A 90 9.73 -6.13 -2.61
C SER A 90 10.72 -6.25 -3.75
N LYS A 91 11.96 -6.63 -3.43
CA LYS A 91 13.00 -7.00 -4.40
C LYS A 91 13.22 -8.51 -4.36
N ILE A 92 13.24 -9.14 -5.53
CA ILE A 92 13.61 -10.56 -5.67
C ILE A 92 15.11 -10.69 -5.36
N ILE A 93 15.46 -11.58 -4.44
CA ILE A 93 16.84 -11.88 -4.05
C ILE A 93 17.23 -13.34 -4.34
N ASP A 94 16.24 -14.22 -4.49
CA ASP A 94 16.41 -15.63 -4.86
C ASP A 94 15.20 -16.04 -5.73
N PRO A 95 15.34 -15.99 -7.06
CA PRO A 95 14.25 -16.30 -7.99
C PRO A 95 13.74 -17.75 -7.89
N ASP A 96 14.63 -18.72 -7.69
CA ASP A 96 14.26 -20.13 -7.67
C ASP A 96 13.40 -20.45 -6.45
N ARG A 97 13.81 -19.94 -5.28
CA ARG A 97 13.04 -20.06 -4.04
C ARG A 97 11.69 -19.34 -4.14
N LEU A 98 11.66 -18.17 -4.77
CA LEU A 98 10.42 -17.42 -5.00
C LEU A 98 9.46 -18.22 -5.88
N ILE A 99 9.90 -18.66 -7.06
CA ILE A 99 9.08 -19.43 -8.00
C ILE A 99 8.53 -20.67 -7.32
N ARG A 100 9.39 -21.42 -6.61
CA ARG A 100 8.96 -22.61 -5.86
C ARG A 100 7.84 -22.29 -4.86
N SER A 101 8.03 -21.27 -4.03
CA SER A 101 7.02 -20.90 -3.02
C SER A 101 5.68 -20.49 -3.66
N ILE A 102 5.72 -19.76 -4.78
CA ILE A 102 4.51 -19.38 -5.52
C ILE A 102 3.82 -20.62 -6.11
N SER A 103 4.59 -21.55 -6.70
CA SER A 103 4.06 -22.80 -7.26
C SER A 103 3.42 -23.70 -6.20
N GLU A 104 3.84 -23.60 -4.95
CA GLU A 104 3.26 -24.32 -3.80
C GLU A 104 2.02 -23.59 -3.20
N GLY A 105 1.58 -22.47 -3.78
CA GLY A 105 0.38 -21.73 -3.37
C GLY A 105 0.60 -20.73 -2.24
N ALA A 106 1.85 -20.36 -1.95
CA ALA A 106 2.16 -19.39 -0.90
C ALA A 106 1.49 -18.03 -1.15
N THR A 107 0.88 -17.47 -0.10
CA THR A 107 0.47 -16.06 -0.10
C THR A 107 1.70 -15.17 0.01
N PHE A 108 1.57 -13.87 -0.27
CA PHE A 108 2.72 -12.95 -0.17
C PHE A 108 3.39 -12.91 1.22
N LYS A 109 2.68 -13.29 2.29
CA LYS A 109 3.30 -13.37 3.62
C LYS A 109 4.18 -14.61 3.80
N GLU A 110 3.96 -15.61 2.95
CA GLU A 110 4.58 -16.93 3.01
C GLU A 110 5.64 -17.09 1.90
N VAL A 111 5.60 -16.27 0.84
CA VAL A 111 6.65 -16.31 -0.20
C VAL A 111 8.02 -16.04 0.40
N THR A 112 9.01 -16.76 -0.11
CA THR A 112 10.40 -16.57 0.27
C THR A 112 11.24 -16.18 -0.94
N GLY A 113 12.50 -15.81 -0.75
CA GLY A 113 13.35 -15.32 -1.85
C GLY A 113 13.08 -13.87 -2.26
N VAL A 114 12.38 -13.12 -1.40
CA VAL A 114 12.19 -11.67 -1.53
C VAL A 114 12.77 -10.93 -0.33
N ARG A 115 13.15 -9.67 -0.56
CA ARG A 115 13.51 -8.70 0.46
C ARG A 115 12.51 -7.56 0.41
N LEU A 116 11.86 -7.26 1.54
CA LEU A 116 11.02 -6.07 1.66
C LEU A 116 11.90 -4.83 1.65
N LEU A 117 11.49 -3.83 0.89
CA LEU A 117 12.20 -2.55 0.75
C LEU A 117 11.22 -1.40 0.94
N THR A 118 11.72 -0.34 1.56
CA THR A 118 11.06 0.96 1.59
C THR A 118 11.99 1.97 0.94
N LEU A 119 11.51 2.63 -0.10
CA LEU A 119 12.11 3.85 -0.64
C LEU A 119 11.34 5.04 -0.06
N SER A 120 12.05 6.04 0.44
CA SER A 120 11.42 7.25 0.96
C SER A 120 11.96 8.46 0.22
N LYS A 121 11.08 9.42 -0.08
CA LYS A 121 11.47 10.71 -0.62
C LYS A 121 12.44 11.37 0.35
N THR A 122 13.65 11.69 -0.12
CA THR A 122 14.59 12.47 0.68
C THR A 122 14.11 13.92 0.69
N VAL A 123 13.91 14.49 1.88
CA VAL A 123 13.66 15.92 2.01
C VAL A 123 15.01 16.61 1.82
N GLY A 124 15.15 17.35 0.72
CA GLY A 124 16.28 18.24 0.48
C GLY A 124 16.14 19.55 1.23
#